data_AF-A0A959LN86-F1
#
_entry.id   AF-A0A959LN86-F1
#
_cell.length_a   1.000
_cell.length_b   1.000
_cell.length_c   1.000
_cell.angle_alpha   90.00
_cell.angle_beta   90.00
_cell.angle_gamma   90.00
#
_symmetry.space_group_name_H-M   'P 1'
#
loop_
_entity.id
_entity.type
_entity.pdbx_description
1 polymer ?
#
loop_
_entity_poly.entity_id
_entity_poly.type
_entity_poly.pdbx_seq_one_letter_code
_entity_poly.pdbx_strand_id
1 'polypeptide(L)'
;MRRYRFIIFIVLLLGSIQALAQTEEKEKNPRILILLDGSSSMLHEWTADNIRFEAAAKIVDRLMDSVYAVNKDVEFALRVYGHTQPTSKNNCYDTRLEVMFSKDNYTQMMLRLAALHPLGISPIAYSLEQAAENDMLNLKDNKYSLILITDGGESCDGDICSVVEKLLKKKIDFKPYILSLVDYAPLRSQYACLGDYLLVTKPEDIEPVVGKIVESYRHTFIQPVAVAKLIETARKAPSVLKVTTPEFKVTIPKDKPEPEPVKKEPVVIKKPVPKPEHPKDTVVHTPPPPPAPKPEPKKQSNIVVNEIVERPKDKLAVVSPTRQRILPVAYFSRSFAVLKVPEVTLPVIEFEPEKPKEPVYKPMPTANANKTTATTPTKPSFKSAEYTVSREEAKESTLEIFFWDGRGKYYETAPEVVLRDMKTNAIIHKFQRTVDVYGNPQPQKGVPVGTYNLTVTGKDGFVVSNIEVRANEKNKYKIIVPDGSLGFTYNANPSRPVTEFAAKVNIALRRGLENRQLCTELVPYPPDNYHVIVNTNPIKHFNVDLDFGVTVYLSLEEPGQIRVLNPKAYKVEFQYQHGDRYESFTPIEVKGTAYQQEFLIQPGRYK
;
A
#
# COMPACT_ATOMS: atom_id res chain seq x y z
N MET A 1 47.72 -58.49 3.15
CA MET A 1 46.73 -58.16 4.20
C MET A 1 46.87 -56.76 4.83
N ARG A 2 48.08 -56.21 5.01
CA ARG A 2 48.29 -54.91 5.69
C ARG A 2 47.72 -53.68 4.95
N ARG A 3 47.69 -53.70 3.61
CA ARG A 3 47.13 -52.62 2.76
C ARG A 3 45.60 -52.55 2.78
N TYR A 4 44.92 -53.69 2.84
CA TYR A 4 43.45 -53.76 2.94
C TYR A 4 42.94 -53.25 4.29
N ARG A 5 43.67 -53.51 5.38
CA ARG A 5 43.33 -52.99 6.71
C ARG A 5 43.42 -51.46 6.79
N PHE A 6 44.35 -50.85 6.05
CA PHE A 6 44.50 -49.39 6.00
C PHE A 6 43.37 -48.73 5.20
N ILE A 7 42.94 -49.35 4.10
CA ILE A 7 41.80 -48.88 3.29
C ILE A 7 40.48 -48.99 4.08
N ILE A 8 40.27 -50.10 4.80
CA ILE A 8 39.09 -50.27 5.66
C ILE A 8 39.06 -49.22 6.78
N PHE A 9 40.21 -48.88 7.36
CA PHE A 9 40.29 -47.86 8.40
C PHE A 9 39.99 -46.45 7.86
N ILE A 10 40.43 -46.12 6.65
CA ILE A 10 40.13 -44.84 5.99
C ILE A 10 38.63 -44.74 5.62
N VAL A 11 38.01 -45.83 5.16
CA VAL A 11 36.57 -45.87 4.86
C VAL A 11 35.73 -45.73 6.13
N LEU A 12 36.15 -46.34 7.25
CA LEU A 12 35.52 -46.15 8.57
C LEU A 12 35.69 -44.72 9.11
N LEU A 13 36.84 -44.09 8.87
CA LEU A 13 37.09 -42.70 9.27
C LEU A 13 36.26 -41.71 8.44
N LEU A 14 36.10 -41.95 7.13
CA LEU A 14 35.25 -41.12 6.27
C LEU A 14 33.75 -41.31 6.54
N GLY A 15 33.31 -42.51 6.93
CA GLY A 15 31.93 -42.76 7.34
C GLY A 15 31.53 -42.03 8.63
N SER A 16 32.49 -41.79 9.53
CA SER A 16 32.26 -41.12 10.82
C SER A 16 32.04 -39.60 10.68
N ILE A 17 32.55 -38.99 9.60
CA ILE A 17 32.43 -37.54 9.36
C ILE A 17 31.05 -37.18 8.79
N GLN A 18 30.37 -38.11 8.10
CA GLN A 18 29.02 -37.86 7.57
C GLN A 18 27.91 -37.92 8.62
N ALA A 19 28.16 -38.47 9.81
CA ALA A 19 27.18 -38.55 10.88
C ALA A 19 27.01 -37.23 11.68
N LEU A 20 27.96 -36.29 11.60
CA LEU A 20 27.88 -34.99 12.30
C LEU A 20 27.34 -33.83 11.44
N ALA A 21 26.89 -34.09 10.20
CA ALA A 21 26.42 -33.06 9.28
C ALA A 21 24.88 -32.88 9.28
N GLN A 22 24.14 -33.52 10.18
CA GLN A 22 22.73 -33.18 10.39
C GLN A 22 22.64 -31.91 11.25
N THR A 23 22.65 -30.75 10.60
CA THR A 23 22.13 -29.52 11.21
C THR A 23 20.67 -29.77 11.59
N GLU A 24 20.37 -29.84 12.88
CA GLU A 24 19.00 -29.63 13.38
C GLU A 24 18.51 -28.28 12.83
N GLU A 25 17.60 -28.31 11.85
CA GLU A 25 16.80 -27.12 11.58
C GLU A 25 15.97 -26.86 12.84
N LYS A 26 16.37 -25.84 13.60
CA LYS A 26 15.62 -25.35 14.74
C LYS A 26 14.18 -25.08 14.30
N GLU A 27 13.24 -25.83 14.85
CA GLU A 27 11.81 -25.66 14.57
C GLU A 27 11.39 -24.23 14.88
N LYS A 28 10.72 -23.60 13.91
CA LYS A 28 10.27 -22.22 14.00
C LYS A 28 8.86 -22.16 14.58
N ASN A 29 8.62 -21.23 15.52
CA ASN A 29 7.29 -21.03 16.09
C ASN A 29 6.32 -20.48 15.02
N PRO A 30 5.11 -21.06 14.88
CA PRO A 30 4.09 -20.53 13.98
C PRO A 30 3.46 -19.26 14.55
N ARG A 31 3.48 -18.18 13.76
CA ARG A 31 2.89 -16.88 14.11
C ARG A 31 1.94 -16.42 13.02
N ILE A 32 0.75 -15.92 13.38
CA ILE A 32 -0.26 -15.44 12.43
C ILE A 32 -0.56 -13.98 12.72
N LEU A 33 -0.32 -13.11 11.73
CA LEU A 33 -0.73 -11.72 11.77
C LEU A 33 -2.05 -11.56 11.01
N ILE A 34 -3.07 -11.11 11.72
CA ILE A 34 -4.33 -10.70 11.11
C ILE A 34 -4.19 -9.24 10.74
N LEU A 35 -4.33 -8.94 9.45
CA LEU A 35 -4.40 -7.60 8.92
C LEU A 35 -5.87 -7.29 8.59
N LEU A 36 -6.50 -6.50 9.45
CA LEU A 36 -7.93 -6.23 9.38
C LEU A 36 -8.21 -4.84 8.81
N ASP A 37 -9.13 -4.78 7.86
CA ASP A 37 -9.71 -3.55 7.36
C ASP A 37 -10.62 -2.89 8.42
N GLY A 38 -10.26 -1.67 8.80
CA GLY A 38 -11.03 -0.80 9.67
C GLY A 38 -11.41 0.51 8.97
N SER A 39 -11.46 0.51 7.63
CA SER A 39 -11.91 1.67 6.87
C SER A 39 -13.43 1.86 6.96
N SER A 40 -13.91 3.05 6.60
CA SER A 40 -15.33 3.40 6.66
C SER A 40 -16.25 2.50 5.81
N SER A 41 -15.75 1.83 4.76
CA SER A 41 -16.55 0.88 3.97
C SER A 41 -16.99 -0.33 4.78
N MET A 42 -16.24 -0.70 5.83
CA MET A 42 -16.56 -1.80 6.74
C MET A 42 -17.80 -1.52 7.62
N LEU A 43 -18.32 -0.28 7.62
CA LEU A 43 -19.60 0.07 8.24
C LEU A 43 -20.81 -0.30 7.37
N HIS A 44 -20.59 -0.66 6.10
CA HIS A 44 -21.69 -1.07 5.24
C HIS A 44 -22.30 -2.39 5.72
N GLU A 45 -23.58 -2.53 5.38
CA GLU A 45 -24.35 -3.73 5.63
C GLU A 45 -23.70 -4.94 4.95
N TRP A 46 -23.59 -6.03 5.72
CA TRP A 46 -23.20 -7.35 5.21
C TRP A 46 -24.41 -8.29 5.16
N THR A 47 -25.26 -8.22 6.20
CA THR A 47 -26.58 -8.87 6.29
C THR A 47 -27.54 -7.88 6.95
N ALA A 48 -28.85 -8.13 6.88
CA ALA A 48 -29.89 -7.24 7.43
C ALA A 48 -29.60 -6.71 8.86
N ASP A 49 -28.95 -7.51 9.70
CA ASP A 49 -28.69 -7.19 11.10
C ASP A 49 -27.19 -7.05 11.45
N ASN A 50 -26.26 -7.16 10.48
CA ASN A 50 -24.81 -7.08 10.78
C ASN A 50 -24.05 -6.27 9.73
N ILE A 51 -23.06 -5.52 10.21
CA ILE A 51 -22.10 -4.80 9.35
C ILE A 51 -20.90 -5.68 8.98
N ARG A 52 -20.17 -5.29 7.93
CA ARG A 52 -18.97 -6.00 7.45
C ARG A 52 -17.88 -6.12 8.52
N PHE A 53 -17.70 -5.11 9.36
CA PHE A 53 -16.74 -5.17 10.46
C PHE A 53 -17.07 -6.25 11.50
N GLU A 54 -18.35 -6.43 11.83
CA GLU A 54 -18.79 -7.48 12.74
C GLU A 54 -18.63 -8.87 12.11
N ALA A 55 -18.88 -8.98 10.80
CA ALA A 55 -18.61 -10.20 10.05
C ALA A 55 -17.12 -10.56 10.08
N ALA A 56 -16.24 -9.58 9.86
CA ALA A 56 -14.80 -9.77 9.97
C ALA A 56 -14.36 -10.21 11.37
N ALA A 57 -14.93 -9.60 12.43
CA ALA A 57 -14.66 -10.01 13.80
C ALA A 57 -15.09 -11.47 14.07
N LYS A 58 -16.26 -11.89 13.56
CA LYS A 58 -16.73 -13.30 13.63
C LYS A 58 -15.82 -14.27 12.88
N ILE A 59 -15.27 -13.85 11.74
CA ILE A 59 -14.30 -14.65 10.98
C ILE A 59 -13.01 -14.83 11.80
N VAL A 60 -12.51 -13.77 12.42
CA VAL A 60 -11.32 -13.83 13.29
C VAL A 60 -11.56 -14.75 14.49
N ASP A 61 -12.72 -14.62 15.12
CA ASP A 61 -13.17 -15.49 16.21
C ASP A 61 -13.11 -16.98 15.80
N ARG A 62 -13.85 -17.36 14.75
CA ARG A 62 -13.90 -18.74 14.24
C ARG A 62 -12.54 -19.27 13.82
N LEU A 63 -11.72 -18.43 13.19
CA LEU A 63 -10.37 -18.79 12.80
C LEU A 63 -9.50 -19.11 14.01
N MET A 64 -9.49 -18.24 15.03
CA MET A 64 -8.67 -18.43 16.22
C MET A 64 -9.12 -19.66 17.01
N ASP A 65 -10.43 -19.84 17.19
CA ASP A 65 -11.00 -21.01 17.84
C ASP A 65 -10.57 -22.31 17.14
N SER A 66 -10.71 -22.36 15.81
CA SER A 66 -10.33 -23.52 15.00
C SER A 66 -8.82 -23.81 15.03
N VAL A 67 -7.98 -22.78 14.97
CA VAL A 67 -6.52 -22.95 15.03
C VAL A 67 -6.07 -23.39 16.41
N TYR A 68 -6.60 -22.80 17.49
CA TYR A 68 -6.26 -23.19 18.86
C TYR A 68 -6.76 -24.57 19.25
N ALA A 69 -7.84 -25.06 18.63
CA ALA A 69 -8.26 -26.45 18.75
C ALA A 69 -7.20 -27.44 18.22
N VAL A 70 -6.45 -27.05 17.18
CA VAL A 70 -5.39 -27.87 16.57
C VAL A 70 -4.04 -27.66 17.26
N ASN A 71 -3.65 -26.41 17.51
CA ASN A 71 -2.37 -26.05 18.13
C ASN A 71 -2.50 -24.78 19.00
N LYS A 72 -2.34 -24.94 20.31
CA LYS A 72 -2.37 -23.85 21.30
C LYS A 72 -1.11 -22.99 21.36
N ASP A 73 -0.01 -23.43 20.75
CA ASP A 73 1.27 -22.72 20.73
C ASP A 73 1.37 -21.69 19.61
N VAL A 74 0.37 -21.60 18.71
CA VAL A 74 0.32 -20.56 17.67
C VAL A 74 0.15 -19.19 18.32
N GLU A 75 0.94 -18.21 17.89
CA GLU A 75 0.81 -16.84 18.38
C GLU A 75 0.07 -15.98 17.36
N PHE A 76 -1.00 -15.30 17.81
CA PHE A 76 -1.78 -14.38 16.98
C PHE A 76 -1.43 -12.92 17.28
N ALA A 77 -1.46 -12.08 16.25
CA ALA A 77 -1.38 -10.63 16.35
C ALA A 77 -2.46 -9.99 15.48
N LEU A 78 -2.84 -8.75 15.80
CA LEU A 78 -3.82 -7.97 15.04
C LEU A 78 -3.24 -6.61 14.71
N ARG A 79 -3.13 -6.33 13.41
CA ARG A 79 -2.91 -4.99 12.87
C ARG A 79 -4.20 -4.55 12.18
N VAL A 80 -4.62 -3.33 12.46
CA VAL A 80 -5.81 -2.72 11.85
C VAL A 80 -5.39 -1.47 11.12
N TYR A 81 -6.01 -1.20 9.97
CA TYR A 81 -5.78 0.01 9.19
C TYR A 81 -7.08 0.79 8.96
N GLY A 82 -6.95 2.09 8.79
CA GLY A 82 -8.08 2.98 8.57
C GLY A 82 -8.99 3.22 9.77
N HIS A 83 -8.64 2.76 10.97
CA HIS A 83 -9.53 2.85 12.15
C HIS A 83 -9.20 3.98 13.13
N THR A 84 -8.12 4.76 12.94
CA THR A 84 -7.72 5.77 13.93
C THR A 84 -8.13 7.19 13.55
N GLN A 85 -8.23 7.49 12.25
CA GLN A 85 -8.60 8.81 11.76
C GLN A 85 -9.83 8.74 10.85
N PRO A 86 -10.70 9.78 10.87
CA PRO A 86 -11.83 9.84 9.96
C PRO A 86 -11.37 10.02 8.50
N THR A 87 -12.19 9.58 7.55
CA THR A 87 -11.96 9.73 6.10
C THR A 87 -11.60 11.16 5.68
N SER A 88 -12.14 12.18 6.37
CA SER A 88 -11.86 13.59 6.10
C SER A 88 -10.39 13.99 6.24
N LYS A 89 -9.59 13.24 7.01
CA LYS A 89 -8.15 13.49 7.16
C LYS A 89 -7.30 12.83 6.06
N ASN A 90 -7.89 11.93 5.28
CA ASN A 90 -7.25 11.19 4.20
C ASN A 90 -5.86 10.62 4.58
N ASN A 91 -5.76 10.00 5.76
CA ASN A 91 -4.49 9.53 6.29
C ASN A 91 -4.07 8.19 5.67
N CYS A 92 -3.23 8.24 4.64
CA CYS A 92 -2.70 7.06 3.95
C CYS A 92 -1.63 6.27 4.73
N TYR A 93 -1.39 6.65 5.97
CA TYR A 93 -0.48 5.98 6.88
C TYR A 93 -1.20 5.50 8.14
N ASP A 94 -2.54 5.46 8.12
CA ASP A 94 -3.37 5.02 9.23
C ASP A 94 -3.32 3.49 9.38
N THR A 95 -2.37 3.00 10.16
CA THR A 95 -2.24 1.58 10.49
C THR A 95 -1.61 1.41 11.86
N ARG A 96 -2.14 0.49 12.67
CA ARG A 96 -1.64 0.24 14.03
C ARG A 96 -1.69 -1.23 14.40
N LEU A 97 -0.63 -1.70 15.06
CA LEU A 97 -0.63 -2.98 15.74
C LEU A 97 -1.44 -2.86 17.03
N GLU A 98 -2.60 -3.49 17.07
CA GLU A 98 -3.57 -3.41 18.16
C GLU A 98 -3.41 -4.55 19.16
N VAL A 99 -3.01 -5.73 18.69
CA VAL A 99 -2.68 -6.88 19.53
C VAL A 99 -1.32 -7.40 19.08
N MET A 100 -0.37 -7.46 20.00
CA MET A 100 0.96 -8.04 19.75
C MET A 100 0.89 -9.57 19.70
N PHE A 101 1.89 -10.20 19.08
CA PHE A 101 2.03 -11.65 19.08
C PHE A 101 2.09 -12.17 20.52
N SER A 102 1.12 -13.00 20.89
CA SER A 102 1.08 -13.70 22.16
C SER A 102 0.38 -15.04 21.99
N LYS A 103 0.78 -16.01 22.80
CA LYS A 103 0.04 -17.26 22.98
C LYS A 103 -1.22 -16.98 23.79
N ASP A 104 -2.26 -17.79 23.57
CA ASP A 104 -3.49 -17.79 24.38
C ASP A 104 -4.13 -16.39 24.55
N ASN A 105 -4.02 -15.55 23.51
CA ASN A 105 -4.52 -14.17 23.55
C ASN A 105 -5.93 -14.01 22.99
N TYR A 106 -6.71 -15.09 22.95
CA TYR A 106 -8.07 -15.08 22.38
C TYR A 106 -8.96 -14.02 23.03
N THR A 107 -9.01 -13.97 24.37
CA THR A 107 -9.80 -12.98 25.11
C THR A 107 -9.35 -11.55 24.83
N GLN A 108 -8.03 -11.32 24.77
CA GLN A 108 -7.47 -9.99 24.44
C GLN A 108 -7.88 -9.58 23.02
N MET A 109 -7.84 -10.51 22.07
CA MET A 109 -8.23 -10.26 20.68
C MET A 109 -9.70 -9.84 20.60
N MET A 110 -10.60 -10.63 21.21
CA MET A 110 -12.05 -10.38 21.15
C MET A 110 -12.42 -9.05 21.82
N LEU A 111 -11.83 -8.75 22.98
CA LEU A 111 -12.04 -7.46 23.65
C LEU A 111 -11.52 -6.29 22.81
N ARG A 112 -10.39 -6.46 22.11
CA ARG A 112 -9.85 -5.39 21.27
C ARG A 112 -10.71 -5.18 20.02
N LEU A 113 -11.13 -6.24 19.34
CA LEU A 113 -12.04 -6.18 18.19
C LEU A 113 -13.35 -5.47 18.55
N ALA A 114 -13.94 -5.80 19.70
CA ALA A 114 -15.17 -5.15 20.18
C ALA A 114 -14.99 -3.64 20.46
N ALA A 115 -13.79 -3.18 20.77
CA ALA A 115 -13.50 -1.77 21.06
C ALA A 115 -13.12 -0.95 19.81
N LEU A 116 -12.84 -1.61 18.68
CA LEU A 116 -12.43 -0.98 17.43
C LEU A 116 -13.64 -0.50 16.63
N HIS A 117 -13.49 0.64 15.97
CA HIS A 117 -14.55 1.25 15.18
C HIS A 117 -13.97 1.66 13.82
N PRO A 118 -14.59 1.28 12.70
CA PRO A 118 -14.12 1.70 11.38
C PRO A 118 -14.40 3.18 11.12
N LEU A 119 -13.43 3.93 10.57
CA LEU A 119 -13.54 5.40 10.47
C LEU A 119 -12.97 6.03 9.19
N GLY A 120 -11.90 5.45 8.65
CA GLY A 120 -10.98 6.09 7.71
C GLY A 120 -10.96 5.46 6.33
N ILE A 121 -9.82 5.57 5.66
CA ILE A 121 -9.55 5.04 4.31
C ILE A 121 -8.71 3.77 4.39
N SER A 122 -8.45 3.10 3.25
CA SER A 122 -7.79 1.79 3.20
C SER A 122 -6.33 1.85 2.69
N PRO A 123 -5.32 2.14 3.53
CA PRO A 123 -3.90 2.11 3.16
C PRO A 123 -3.31 0.69 3.25
N ILE A 124 -3.71 -0.20 2.35
CA ILE A 124 -3.38 -1.64 2.40
C ILE A 124 -1.89 -1.89 2.14
N ALA A 125 -1.32 -1.31 1.09
CA ALA A 125 0.08 -1.47 0.71
C ALA A 125 1.02 -0.99 1.82
N TYR A 126 0.74 0.19 2.39
CA TYR A 126 1.51 0.71 3.53
C TYR A 126 1.37 -0.20 4.75
N SER A 127 0.17 -0.70 5.03
CA SER A 127 -0.06 -1.61 6.16
C SER A 127 0.64 -2.94 6.02
N LEU A 128 0.70 -3.49 4.81
CA LEU A 128 1.47 -4.70 4.48
C LEU A 128 2.98 -4.46 4.66
N GLU A 129 3.47 -3.28 4.25
CA GLU A 129 4.85 -2.88 4.48
C GLU A 129 5.15 -2.78 5.99
N GLN A 130 4.29 -2.09 6.77
CA GLN A 130 4.49 -1.96 8.22
C GLN A 130 4.42 -3.31 8.94
N ALA A 131 3.51 -4.20 8.53
CA ALA A 131 3.40 -5.57 9.03
C ALA A 131 4.72 -6.32 8.88
N ALA A 132 5.29 -6.29 7.69
CA ALA A 132 6.52 -7.01 7.42
C ALA A 132 7.76 -6.36 8.04
N GLU A 133 7.84 -5.03 8.02
CA GLU A 133 9.03 -4.30 8.45
C GLU A 133 9.12 -4.06 9.94
N ASN A 134 8.00 -4.07 10.68
CA ASN A 134 8.01 -3.79 12.12
C ASN A 134 7.44 -4.92 12.97
N ASP A 135 6.51 -5.73 12.45
CA ASP A 135 5.84 -6.74 13.26
C ASP A 135 6.46 -8.14 13.05
N MET A 136 6.95 -8.43 11.85
CA MET A 136 7.48 -9.75 11.43
C MET A 136 9.02 -9.83 11.41
N LEU A 137 9.67 -9.33 12.47
CA LEU A 137 11.12 -9.10 12.49
C LEU A 137 12.00 -10.36 12.67
N ASN A 138 11.55 -11.36 13.45
CA ASN A 138 12.40 -12.50 13.84
C ASN A 138 12.15 -13.74 12.97
N LEU A 139 12.68 -13.72 11.75
CA LEU A 139 12.57 -14.78 10.73
C LEU A 139 13.40 -16.04 11.05
N LYS A 140 14.33 -15.96 12.01
CA LYS A 140 15.18 -17.09 12.41
C LYS A 140 14.43 -18.06 13.29
N ASP A 141 13.69 -17.54 14.26
CA ASP A 141 12.98 -18.35 15.26
C ASP A 141 11.49 -18.56 14.94
N ASN A 142 10.92 -17.78 14.00
CA ASN A 142 9.48 -17.79 13.76
C ASN A 142 9.14 -17.93 12.27
N LYS A 143 8.02 -18.60 12.01
CA LYS A 143 7.38 -18.73 10.70
C LYS A 143 6.09 -17.92 10.72
N TYR A 144 6.03 -16.89 9.89
CA TYR A 144 4.95 -15.91 9.92
C TYR A 144 3.95 -16.10 8.79
N SER A 145 2.67 -16.10 9.12
CA SER A 145 1.56 -16.08 8.17
C SER A 145 0.79 -14.78 8.29
N LEU A 146 0.18 -14.31 7.19
CA LEU A 146 -0.66 -13.11 7.20
C LEU A 146 -2.00 -13.40 6.57
N ILE A 147 -3.04 -12.91 7.22
CA ILE A 147 -4.41 -13.04 6.74
C ILE A 147 -4.96 -11.63 6.63
N LEU A 148 -5.21 -11.18 5.40
CA LEU A 148 -5.85 -9.91 5.10
C LEU A 148 -7.36 -10.13 5.04
N ILE A 149 -8.10 -9.39 5.85
CA ILE A 149 -9.56 -9.35 5.82
C ILE A 149 -9.98 -7.95 5.38
N THR A 150 -10.69 -7.85 4.26
CA THR A 150 -11.04 -6.56 3.64
C THR A 150 -12.33 -6.65 2.86
N ASP A 151 -13.03 -5.54 2.69
CA ASP A 151 -14.20 -5.42 1.82
C ASP A 151 -13.95 -4.58 0.56
N GLY A 152 -12.73 -4.05 0.40
CA GLY A 152 -12.40 -3.05 -0.60
C GLY A 152 -10.94 -3.09 -1.08
N GLY A 153 -10.65 -2.24 -2.05
CA GLY A 153 -9.33 -2.11 -2.66
C GLY A 153 -8.49 -1.01 -2.00
N GLU A 154 -7.22 -0.94 -2.40
CA GLU A 154 -6.32 0.14 -2.01
C GLU A 154 -6.89 1.53 -2.37
N SER A 155 -6.91 2.44 -1.39
CA SER A 155 -7.43 3.81 -1.55
C SER A 155 -6.33 4.89 -1.55
N CYS A 156 -5.07 4.51 -1.34
CA CYS A 156 -3.93 5.42 -1.18
C CYS A 156 -2.85 5.28 -2.25
N ASP A 157 -3.24 4.84 -3.46
CA ASP A 157 -2.33 4.66 -4.61
C ASP A 157 -1.12 3.76 -4.33
N GLY A 158 -1.23 2.89 -3.31
CA GLY A 158 -0.22 1.93 -2.95
C GLY A 158 -0.15 0.75 -3.94
N ASP A 159 1.06 0.42 -4.40
CA ASP A 159 1.26 -0.78 -5.20
C ASP A 159 1.38 -2.03 -4.31
N ILE A 160 0.24 -2.67 -4.07
CA ILE A 160 0.12 -3.87 -3.25
C ILE A 160 1.07 -4.97 -3.75
N CYS A 161 1.13 -5.19 -5.07
CA CYS A 161 1.93 -6.26 -5.66
C CYS A 161 3.43 -5.98 -5.54
N SER A 162 3.85 -4.74 -5.76
CA SER A 162 5.26 -4.35 -5.57
C SER A 162 5.71 -4.53 -4.12
N VAL A 163 4.87 -4.16 -3.14
CA VAL A 163 5.18 -4.39 -1.73
C VAL A 163 5.34 -5.89 -1.48
N VAL A 164 4.38 -6.71 -1.90
CA VAL A 164 4.39 -8.16 -1.66
C VAL A 164 5.57 -8.85 -2.32
N GLU A 165 5.93 -8.48 -3.55
CA GLU A 165 7.14 -8.99 -4.20
C GLU A 165 8.40 -8.66 -3.39
N LYS A 166 8.51 -7.43 -2.86
CA LYS A 166 9.62 -7.05 -1.97
C LYS A 166 9.64 -7.92 -0.71
N LEU A 167 8.47 -8.26 -0.15
CA LEU A 167 8.37 -9.11 1.04
C LEU A 167 8.77 -10.57 0.76
N LEU A 168 8.30 -11.14 -0.34
CA LEU A 168 8.68 -12.50 -0.77
C LEU A 168 10.19 -12.59 -1.05
N LYS A 169 10.78 -11.55 -1.67
CA LYS A 169 12.25 -11.46 -1.91
C LYS A 169 13.06 -11.42 -0.60
N LYS A 170 12.51 -10.89 0.49
CA LYS A 170 13.14 -10.89 1.83
C LYS A 170 13.13 -12.28 2.51
N LYS A 171 12.71 -13.35 1.81
CA LYS A 171 12.63 -14.75 2.30
C LYS A 171 11.74 -14.92 3.54
N ILE A 172 10.68 -14.13 3.62
CA ILE A 172 9.63 -14.35 4.61
C ILE A 172 8.80 -15.54 4.10
N ASP A 173 8.74 -16.63 4.87
CA ASP A 173 7.89 -17.80 4.58
C ASP A 173 6.43 -17.42 4.89
N PHE A 174 5.87 -16.60 4.00
CA PHE A 174 4.65 -15.84 4.17
C PHE A 174 3.64 -16.28 3.13
N LYS A 175 2.48 -16.77 3.60
CA LYS A 175 1.36 -17.14 2.74
C LYS A 175 0.17 -16.22 3.05
N PRO A 176 -0.17 -15.27 2.17
CA PRO A 176 -1.35 -14.43 2.33
C PRO A 176 -2.63 -15.18 2.04
N TYR A 177 -3.60 -15.00 2.91
CA TYR A 177 -5.01 -15.23 2.58
C TYR A 177 -5.72 -13.90 2.51
N ILE A 178 -6.53 -13.73 1.47
CA ILE A 178 -7.38 -12.55 1.33
C ILE A 178 -8.81 -13.02 1.49
N LEU A 179 -9.45 -12.53 2.54
CA LEU A 179 -10.85 -12.78 2.84
C LEU A 179 -11.62 -11.54 2.40
N SER A 180 -12.26 -11.63 1.25
CA SER A 180 -13.12 -10.55 0.75
C SER A 180 -14.56 -10.77 1.20
N LEU A 181 -15.12 -9.73 1.82
CA LEU A 181 -16.53 -9.71 2.23
C LEU A 181 -17.48 -9.35 1.08
N VAL A 182 -16.94 -8.94 -0.07
CA VAL A 182 -17.69 -8.49 -1.25
C VAL A 182 -17.27 -9.29 -2.49
N ASP A 183 -18.27 -9.68 -3.29
CA ASP A 183 -18.03 -10.27 -4.61
C ASP A 183 -17.86 -9.17 -5.66
N TYR A 184 -16.63 -8.69 -5.81
CA TYR A 184 -16.26 -7.67 -6.79
C TYR A 184 -15.08 -8.15 -7.65
N ALA A 185 -15.34 -8.39 -8.94
CA ALA A 185 -14.37 -8.99 -9.85
C ALA A 185 -13.04 -8.19 -9.98
N PRO A 186 -13.04 -6.84 -10.06
CA PRO A 186 -11.80 -6.07 -10.12
C PRO A 186 -10.91 -6.21 -8.87
N LEU A 187 -11.52 -6.46 -7.71
CA LEU A 187 -10.80 -6.66 -6.46
C LEU A 187 -9.94 -7.93 -6.50
N ARG A 188 -10.50 -8.99 -7.08
CA ARG A 188 -9.78 -10.26 -7.27
C ARG A 188 -8.54 -10.09 -8.15
N SER A 189 -8.62 -9.25 -9.18
CA SER A 189 -7.47 -8.94 -10.05
C SER A 189 -6.40 -8.12 -9.33
N GLN A 190 -6.81 -7.13 -8.52
CA GLN A 190 -5.89 -6.30 -7.72
C GLN A 190 -5.06 -7.14 -6.73
N TYR A 191 -5.67 -8.19 -6.20
CA TYR A 191 -5.09 -9.05 -5.16
C TYR A 191 -4.47 -10.35 -5.68
N ALA A 192 -4.44 -10.57 -6.99
CA ALA A 192 -3.96 -11.81 -7.59
C ALA A 192 -2.49 -12.15 -7.24
N CYS A 193 -1.69 -11.13 -6.90
CA CYS A 193 -0.28 -11.26 -6.54
C CYS A 193 -0.02 -11.66 -5.08
N LEU A 194 -1.01 -11.51 -4.20
CA LEU A 194 -0.88 -11.80 -2.77
C LEU A 194 -1.03 -13.29 -2.47
N GLY A 195 -1.97 -13.99 -3.11
CA GLY A 195 -2.16 -15.42 -2.85
C GLY A 195 -3.60 -15.89 -3.05
N ASP A 196 -4.06 -16.73 -2.13
CA ASP A 196 -5.38 -17.36 -2.20
C ASP A 196 -6.47 -16.33 -1.84
N TYR A 197 -7.27 -15.94 -2.84
CA TYR A 197 -8.44 -15.08 -2.68
C TYR A 197 -9.68 -15.91 -2.35
N LEU A 198 -10.26 -15.70 -1.17
CA LEU A 198 -11.42 -16.41 -0.66
C LEU A 198 -12.57 -15.41 -0.46
N LEU A 199 -13.75 -15.77 -0.95
CA LEU A 199 -14.96 -14.95 -0.87
C LEU A 199 -15.80 -15.39 0.34
N VAL A 200 -16.26 -14.42 1.13
CA VAL A 200 -17.14 -14.63 2.28
C VAL A 200 -18.31 -13.65 2.16
N THR A 201 -19.29 -14.00 1.34
CA THR A 201 -20.44 -13.13 1.05
C THR A 201 -21.60 -13.33 2.01
N LYS A 202 -21.68 -14.52 2.62
CA LYS A 202 -22.76 -14.91 3.51
C LYS A 202 -22.23 -15.58 4.79
N PRO A 203 -23.03 -15.65 5.87
CA PRO A 203 -22.67 -16.36 7.09
C PRO A 203 -22.27 -17.82 6.86
N GLU A 204 -22.89 -18.50 5.90
CA GLU A 204 -22.61 -19.91 5.61
C GLU A 204 -21.23 -20.13 4.97
N ASP A 205 -20.62 -19.08 4.42
CA ASP A 205 -19.30 -19.14 3.77
C ASP A 205 -18.16 -19.14 4.81
N ILE A 206 -18.41 -18.74 6.06
CA ILE A 206 -17.35 -18.58 7.09
C ILE A 206 -16.69 -19.93 7.40
N GLU A 207 -17.47 -20.93 7.79
CA GLU A 207 -16.97 -22.26 8.19
C GLU A 207 -16.14 -22.95 7.09
N PRO A 208 -16.59 -23.06 5.82
CA PRO A 208 -15.79 -23.70 4.77
C PRO A 208 -14.51 -22.92 4.46
N VAL A 209 -14.53 -21.60 4.53
CA VAL A 209 -13.36 -20.75 4.29
C VAL A 209 -12.34 -20.88 5.42
N VAL A 210 -12.78 -20.82 6.67
CA VAL A 210 -11.91 -21.06 7.84
C VAL A 210 -11.32 -22.47 7.78
N GLY A 211 -12.13 -23.48 7.48
CA GLY A 211 -11.67 -24.86 7.30
C GLY A 211 -10.57 -24.98 6.23
N LYS A 212 -10.71 -24.28 5.10
CA LYS A 212 -9.68 -24.25 4.05
C LYS A 212 -8.37 -23.60 4.51
N ILE A 213 -8.46 -22.51 5.29
CA ILE A 213 -7.28 -21.84 5.86
C ILE A 213 -6.58 -22.78 6.85
N VAL A 214 -7.31 -23.34 7.80
CA VAL A 214 -6.78 -24.26 8.82
C VAL A 214 -6.15 -25.48 8.17
N GLU A 215 -6.80 -26.09 7.18
CA GLU A 215 -6.25 -27.25 6.48
C GLU A 215 -4.99 -26.90 5.68
N SER A 216 -4.95 -25.74 5.02
CA SER A 216 -3.73 -25.31 4.33
C SER A 216 -2.55 -25.09 5.28
N TYR A 217 -2.81 -24.71 6.54
CA TYR A 217 -1.77 -24.54 7.54
C TYR A 217 -1.57 -25.79 8.41
N ARG A 218 -2.29 -26.88 8.17
CA ARG A 218 -2.19 -28.12 8.95
C ARG A 218 -0.75 -28.61 9.08
N HIS A 219 0.02 -28.64 7.99
CA HIS A 219 1.43 -29.05 8.04
C HIS A 219 2.37 -28.02 8.69
N THR A 220 1.94 -26.76 8.81
CA THR A 220 2.68 -25.70 9.51
C THR A 220 2.36 -25.69 11.01
N PHE A 221 1.14 -26.08 11.40
CA PHE A 221 0.68 -26.12 12.79
C PHE A 221 0.91 -27.47 13.47
N ILE A 222 0.95 -28.58 12.73
CA ILE A 222 1.37 -29.89 13.24
C ILE A 222 2.91 -29.95 13.21
N GLN A 223 3.54 -29.15 14.07
CA GLN A 223 4.88 -29.48 14.55
C GLN A 223 4.72 -30.41 15.77
N PRO A 224 5.56 -31.45 15.94
CA PRO A 224 5.41 -32.45 16.99
C PRO A 224 5.89 -31.88 18.34
N VAL A 225 5.21 -30.85 18.85
CA VAL A 225 5.45 -30.28 20.18
C VAL A 225 5.34 -31.36 21.27
N ALA A 226 4.56 -32.41 21.01
CA ALA A 226 4.45 -33.56 21.92
C ALA A 226 5.76 -34.35 22.05
N VAL A 227 6.56 -34.49 20.98
CA VAL A 227 7.75 -35.35 20.99
C VAL A 227 8.94 -34.64 21.63
N ALA A 228 9.13 -33.34 21.36
CA ALA A 228 10.21 -32.57 21.96
C ALA A 228 10.06 -32.43 23.49
N LYS A 229 8.84 -32.16 23.98
CA LYS A 229 8.56 -32.07 25.42
C LYS A 229 8.70 -33.43 26.13
N LEU A 230 8.27 -34.53 25.50
CA LEU A 230 8.46 -35.88 26.05
C LEU A 230 9.93 -36.29 26.08
N ILE A 231 10.72 -35.96 25.05
CA ILE A 231 12.16 -36.26 25.02
C ILE A 231 12.94 -35.41 26.03
N GLU A 232 12.58 -34.15 26.22
CA GLU A 232 13.24 -33.28 27.20
C GLU A 232 12.89 -33.68 28.65
N THR A 233 11.64 -34.09 28.89
CA THR A 233 11.19 -34.63 30.19
C THR A 233 11.83 -36.01 30.47
N ALA A 234 11.99 -36.85 29.45
CA ALA A 234 12.70 -38.13 29.56
C ALA A 234 14.22 -37.96 29.75
N ARG A 235 14.83 -36.88 29.20
CA ARG A 235 16.24 -36.53 29.44
C ARG A 235 16.49 -35.90 30.82
N LYS A 236 15.50 -35.22 31.39
CA LYS A 236 15.59 -34.56 32.71
C LYS A 236 15.12 -35.45 33.87
N ALA A 237 14.51 -36.60 33.61
CA ALA A 237 14.19 -37.58 34.64
C ALA A 237 15.50 -38.21 35.17
N PRO A 238 15.81 -38.14 36.49
CA PRO A 238 16.96 -38.84 37.03
C PRO A 238 16.78 -40.35 36.83
N SER A 239 17.80 -41.01 36.29
CA SER A 239 17.82 -42.46 36.08
C SER A 239 17.81 -43.16 37.44
N VAL A 240 16.61 -43.48 37.91
CA VAL A 240 16.40 -44.38 39.05
C VAL A 240 15.99 -45.71 38.47
N LEU A 241 17.00 -46.54 38.19
CA LEU A 241 17.03 -48.01 38.13
C LEU A 241 17.92 -48.48 36.97
N LYS A 242 19.05 -49.09 37.33
CA LYS A 242 19.86 -49.93 36.44
C LYS A 242 18.99 -51.12 36.02
N VAL A 243 18.41 -51.08 34.83
CA VAL A 243 17.78 -52.26 34.22
C VAL A 243 18.38 -52.48 32.84
N THR A 244 19.02 -53.62 32.67
CA THR A 244 19.58 -54.10 31.41
C THR A 244 18.43 -54.54 30.50
N THR A 245 18.21 -53.83 29.39
CA THR A 245 17.20 -54.19 28.38
C THR A 245 17.77 -55.20 27.37
N PRO A 246 17.10 -56.35 27.09
CA PRO A 246 17.48 -57.26 26.02
C PRO A 246 17.02 -56.75 24.64
N GLU A 247 17.83 -57.02 23.59
CA GLU A 247 17.50 -56.71 22.19
C GLU A 247 16.30 -57.53 21.69
N PHE A 248 15.27 -56.86 21.19
CA PHE A 248 14.21 -57.48 20.39
C PHE A 248 14.45 -57.20 18.90
N LYS A 249 14.70 -58.25 18.13
CA LYS A 249 14.69 -58.23 16.66
C LYS A 249 13.29 -58.59 16.17
N VAL A 250 12.74 -57.79 15.25
CA VAL A 250 11.52 -58.12 14.51
C VAL A 250 11.88 -58.31 13.04
N THR A 251 11.60 -59.51 12.53
CA THR A 251 11.77 -59.93 11.13
C THR A 251 10.39 -59.95 10.45
N ILE A 252 10.30 -59.47 9.21
CA ILE A 252 9.07 -59.50 8.39
C ILE A 252 9.11 -60.73 7.46
N PRO A 253 8.13 -61.65 7.50
CA PRO A 253 8.00 -62.74 6.52
C PRO A 253 7.24 -62.31 5.24
N LYS A 254 7.72 -62.81 4.10
CA LYS A 254 7.00 -62.90 2.80
C LYS A 254 6.09 -64.13 2.81
N ASP A 255 4.86 -64.02 2.32
CA ASP A 255 4.33 -64.83 1.19
C ASP A 255 2.83 -64.57 0.89
N LYS A 256 2.50 -64.64 -0.41
CA LYS A 256 1.17 -64.52 -1.07
C LYS A 256 0.45 -65.90 -1.07
N PRO A 257 -0.84 -66.02 -1.43
CA PRO A 257 -1.16 -66.31 -2.84
C PRO A 257 -2.48 -65.73 -3.39
N GLU A 258 -2.54 -65.77 -4.71
CA GLU A 258 -3.48 -65.21 -5.70
C GLU A 258 -4.56 -66.24 -6.12
N PRO A 259 -5.69 -65.86 -6.73
CA PRO A 259 -5.84 -66.09 -8.20
C PRO A 259 -6.66 -64.99 -8.92
N GLU A 260 -6.34 -64.49 -10.13
CA GLU A 260 -6.21 -65.04 -11.50
C GLU A 260 -7.48 -64.79 -12.39
N PRO A 261 -7.43 -64.84 -13.75
CA PRO A 261 -7.39 -63.66 -14.65
C PRO A 261 -8.46 -63.69 -15.77
N VAL A 262 -8.62 -62.62 -16.61
CA VAL A 262 -8.88 -62.73 -18.08
C VAL A 262 -8.48 -61.46 -18.87
N LYS A 263 -7.50 -61.67 -19.78
CA LYS A 263 -7.20 -61.14 -21.15
C LYS A 263 -7.66 -59.75 -21.65
N LYS A 264 -6.71 -59.01 -22.23
CA LYS A 264 -6.83 -58.32 -23.55
C LYS A 264 -5.51 -58.38 -24.35
N GLU A 265 -5.67 -58.46 -25.68
CA GLU A 265 -4.69 -58.72 -26.75
C GLU A 265 -3.73 -57.56 -27.09
N PRO A 266 -2.67 -57.81 -27.92
CA PRO A 266 -1.56 -56.88 -28.13
C PRO A 266 -1.72 -56.01 -29.39
N VAL A 267 -1.21 -54.77 -29.34
CA VAL A 267 -0.93 -53.96 -30.54
C VAL A 267 0.52 -53.46 -30.51
N VAL A 268 1.19 -53.74 -31.63
CA VAL A 268 2.60 -53.56 -31.97
C VAL A 268 2.89 -52.10 -32.31
N ILE A 269 4.01 -51.54 -31.83
CA ILE A 269 4.60 -50.31 -32.41
C ILE A 269 6.08 -50.54 -32.73
N LYS A 270 6.41 -50.31 -34.01
CA LYS A 270 7.69 -50.48 -34.68
C LYS A 270 8.65 -49.31 -34.42
N LYS A 271 9.96 -49.61 -34.36
CA LYS A 271 11.07 -48.64 -34.51
C LYS A 271 11.08 -48.00 -35.91
N PRO A 272 11.56 -46.74 -36.04
CA PRO A 272 12.25 -46.33 -37.26
C PRO A 272 13.66 -45.73 -37.05
N VAL A 273 14.61 -46.40 -37.72
CA VAL A 273 15.84 -46.08 -38.49
C VAL A 273 16.31 -44.60 -38.65
N PRO A 274 17.65 -44.34 -38.76
CA PRO A 274 18.29 -43.02 -38.82
C PRO A 274 18.61 -42.51 -40.25
N LYS A 275 19.00 -41.23 -40.41
CA LYS A 275 19.52 -40.64 -41.66
C LYS A 275 20.42 -39.38 -41.40
N PRO A 276 21.22 -38.86 -42.38
CA PRO A 276 22.68 -38.88 -42.36
C PRO A 276 23.37 -37.48 -42.40
N GLU A 277 24.71 -37.49 -42.45
CA GLU A 277 25.72 -36.43 -42.23
C GLU A 277 25.83 -35.24 -43.23
N HIS A 278 26.29 -34.11 -42.65
CA HIS A 278 27.23 -33.01 -43.03
C HIS A 278 27.51 -32.54 -44.48
N PRO A 279 27.90 -31.25 -44.63
CA PRO A 279 29.34 -30.90 -44.73
C PRO A 279 29.85 -29.66 -43.92
N LYS A 280 31.07 -29.84 -43.37
CA LYS A 280 32.28 -29.00 -43.10
C LYS A 280 32.40 -27.58 -43.74
N ASP A 281 33.17 -26.56 -43.32
CA ASP A 281 34.29 -26.24 -42.38
C ASP A 281 34.20 -24.69 -42.09
N THR A 282 34.72 -24.05 -41.03
CA THR A 282 36.13 -23.60 -40.85
C THR A 282 36.31 -22.86 -39.50
N VAL A 283 37.52 -22.96 -38.95
CA VAL A 283 38.05 -22.66 -37.61
C VAL A 283 38.45 -21.18 -37.39
N VAL A 284 38.33 -20.65 -36.15
CA VAL A 284 39.40 -19.85 -35.51
C VAL A 284 39.47 -20.15 -33.99
N HIS A 285 40.65 -20.59 -33.55
CA HIS A 285 41.04 -20.84 -32.16
C HIS A 285 41.17 -19.55 -31.33
N THR A 286 40.80 -19.60 -30.05
CA THR A 286 41.38 -18.73 -29.01
C THR A 286 41.83 -19.57 -27.79
N PRO A 287 42.96 -19.21 -27.15
CA PRO A 287 43.64 -20.04 -26.13
C PRO A 287 43.00 -19.95 -24.73
N PRO A 288 43.28 -20.93 -23.84
CA PRO A 288 42.67 -21.02 -22.51
C PRO A 288 43.27 -20.04 -21.49
N PRO A 289 42.50 -19.64 -20.45
CA PRO A 289 42.92 -18.68 -19.43
C PRO A 289 43.89 -19.28 -18.39
N PRO A 290 44.72 -18.45 -17.74
CA PRO A 290 45.73 -18.88 -16.78
C PRO A 290 45.14 -19.35 -15.42
N PRO A 291 45.86 -20.21 -14.68
CA PRO A 291 45.39 -20.80 -13.43
C PRO A 291 45.41 -19.81 -12.25
N ALA A 292 44.44 -19.98 -11.35
CA ALA A 292 44.22 -19.13 -10.18
C ALA A 292 45.37 -19.21 -9.15
N PRO A 293 45.69 -18.10 -8.44
CA PRO A 293 46.73 -18.06 -7.43
C PRO A 293 46.33 -18.74 -6.11
N LYS A 294 47.31 -19.37 -5.45
CA LYS A 294 47.19 -20.10 -4.17
C LYS A 294 46.87 -19.17 -2.98
N PRO A 295 46.16 -19.66 -1.94
CA PRO A 295 45.78 -18.85 -0.79
C PRO A 295 46.93 -18.65 0.22
N GLU A 296 47.11 -17.41 0.67
CA GLU A 296 48.03 -17.03 1.76
C GLU A 296 47.42 -17.30 3.16
N PRO A 297 48.27 -17.48 4.21
CA PRO A 297 47.83 -17.87 5.54
C PRO A 297 47.22 -16.72 6.36
N LYS A 298 46.19 -17.04 7.13
CA LYS A 298 45.43 -16.11 8.00
C LYS A 298 46.29 -15.51 9.11
N LYS A 299 46.37 -14.18 9.18
CA LYS A 299 46.82 -13.45 10.38
C LYS A 299 45.67 -13.36 11.40
N GLN A 300 45.95 -13.72 12.65
CA GLN A 300 45.09 -13.49 13.80
C GLN A 300 45.00 -11.97 14.07
N SER A 301 43.78 -11.42 14.09
CA SER A 301 43.53 -10.06 14.56
C SER A 301 43.13 -10.10 16.03
N ASN A 302 43.93 -9.49 16.89
CA ASN A 302 43.59 -9.26 18.29
C ASN A 302 42.40 -8.29 18.39
N ILE A 303 41.38 -8.70 19.13
CA ILE A 303 40.22 -7.87 19.46
C ILE A 303 40.64 -6.93 20.59
N VAL A 304 40.70 -5.63 20.30
CA VAL A 304 40.72 -4.58 21.33
C VAL A 304 39.27 -4.14 21.52
N VAL A 305 38.73 -4.38 22.71
CA VAL A 305 37.41 -3.88 23.11
C VAL A 305 37.56 -2.40 23.47
N ASN A 306 37.06 -1.51 22.62
CA ASN A 306 36.87 -0.11 23.00
C ASN A 306 35.58 0.03 23.81
N GLU A 307 35.69 0.73 24.92
CA GLU A 307 34.64 1.07 25.88
C GLU A 307 33.46 1.78 25.18
N ILE A 308 32.23 1.34 25.48
CA ILE A 308 31.01 1.91 24.92
C ILE A 308 30.74 3.24 25.61
N VAL A 309 31.01 4.35 24.92
CA VAL A 309 30.58 5.69 25.36
C VAL A 309 29.07 5.81 25.13
N GLU A 310 28.31 6.07 26.20
CA GLU A 310 26.86 6.28 26.16
C GLU A 310 26.46 7.44 25.23
N ARG A 311 25.38 7.25 24.46
CA ARG A 311 24.82 8.27 23.56
C ARG A 311 24.08 9.37 24.35
N PRO A 312 24.36 10.67 24.14
CA PRO A 312 23.49 11.72 24.64
C PRO A 312 22.17 11.76 23.84
N LYS A 313 21.05 12.01 24.52
CA LYS A 313 19.71 12.09 23.93
C LYS A 313 19.63 13.24 22.91
N ASP A 314 19.29 12.94 21.66
CA ASP A 314 19.02 13.94 20.61
C ASP A 314 17.92 14.92 21.07
N LYS A 315 18.23 16.23 21.13
CA LYS A 315 17.26 17.27 21.51
C LYS A 315 16.36 17.57 20.31
N LEU A 316 15.11 17.12 20.37
CA LEU A 316 14.06 17.43 19.39
C LEU A 316 13.77 18.94 19.37
N ALA A 317 13.71 19.53 18.17
CA ALA A 317 13.37 20.93 17.97
C ALA A 317 11.91 21.07 17.47
N VAL A 318 11.10 21.81 18.21
CA VAL A 318 9.72 22.17 17.80
C VAL A 318 9.75 23.59 17.24
N VAL A 319 9.40 23.73 15.96
CA VAL A 319 9.29 25.04 15.30
C VAL A 319 7.85 25.50 15.40
N SER A 320 7.63 26.66 16.03
CA SER A 320 6.31 27.28 16.20
C SER A 320 6.32 28.69 15.61
N PRO A 321 5.19 29.17 15.04
CA PRO A 321 5.13 30.46 14.34
C PRO A 321 5.39 31.70 15.22
N THR A 322 5.38 31.56 16.56
CA THR A 322 5.35 32.70 17.49
C THR A 322 6.67 33.04 18.20
N ARG A 323 7.79 32.31 17.98
CA ARG A 323 9.07 32.61 18.66
C ARG A 323 10.31 32.31 17.80
N GLN A 324 11.21 33.29 17.67
CA GLN A 324 12.59 33.04 17.24
C GLN A 324 13.32 32.17 18.26
N ARG A 325 13.99 31.10 17.81
CA ARG A 325 14.79 30.20 18.65
C ARG A 325 16.15 29.96 18.00
N ILE A 326 17.22 30.06 18.80
CA ILE A 326 18.58 29.68 18.40
C ILE A 326 18.87 28.31 19.00
N LEU A 327 19.24 27.33 18.18
CA LEU A 327 19.50 25.96 18.61
C LEU A 327 20.98 25.60 18.40
N PRO A 328 21.70 25.17 19.44
CA PRO A 328 23.06 24.66 19.28
C PRO A 328 23.03 23.24 18.70
N VAL A 329 23.63 23.05 17.52
CA VAL A 329 23.84 21.72 16.92
C VAL A 329 25.22 21.21 17.35
N ALA A 330 25.26 20.06 18.02
CA ALA A 330 26.52 19.38 18.38
C ALA A 330 27.00 18.53 17.20
N TYR A 331 28.22 18.77 16.71
CA TYR A 331 28.83 18.03 15.61
C TYR A 331 29.66 16.86 16.16
N PHE A 332 29.46 15.65 15.62
CA PHE A 332 30.43 14.56 15.75
C PHE A 332 31.14 14.35 14.41
N SER A 333 32.40 14.78 14.30
CA SER A 333 33.23 14.39 13.17
C SER A 333 33.69 12.94 13.39
N ARG A 334 33.18 11.99 12.60
CA ARG A 334 33.90 10.72 12.43
C ARG A 334 35.14 11.00 11.60
N SER A 335 36.30 11.06 12.24
CA SER A 335 37.59 11.03 11.57
C SER A 335 37.79 9.63 10.98
N PHE A 336 37.59 9.49 9.67
CA PHE A 336 38.08 8.32 8.95
C PHE A 336 39.54 8.57 8.60
N ALA A 337 40.42 7.62 8.92
CA ALA A 337 41.75 7.60 8.33
C ALA A 337 41.59 7.36 6.83
N VAL A 338 41.94 8.36 6.02
CA VAL A 338 41.91 8.26 4.56
C VAL A 338 42.94 7.22 4.14
N LEU A 339 42.49 6.07 3.63
CA LEU A 339 43.37 5.16 2.89
C LEU A 339 43.86 5.90 1.66
N LYS A 340 45.19 6.02 1.50
CA LYS A 340 45.78 6.61 0.28
C LYS A 340 45.33 5.80 -0.92
N VAL A 341 44.50 6.42 -1.77
CA VAL A 341 44.11 5.87 -3.07
C VAL A 341 45.30 6.05 -4.02
N PRO A 342 45.73 5.01 -4.77
CA PRO A 342 46.75 5.17 -5.79
C PRO A 342 46.29 6.14 -6.87
N GLU A 343 47.15 7.08 -7.22
CA GLU A 343 46.90 8.15 -8.17
C GLU A 343 46.84 7.57 -9.59
N VAL A 344 45.64 7.55 -10.18
CA VAL A 344 45.44 7.22 -11.60
C VAL A 344 45.23 8.53 -12.34
N THR A 345 46.18 8.90 -13.20
CA THR A 345 46.05 10.05 -14.10
C THR A 345 45.10 9.71 -15.24
N LEU A 346 43.93 10.34 -15.25
CA LEU A 346 43.01 10.30 -16.39
C LEU A 346 43.42 11.36 -17.43
N PRO A 347 43.21 11.10 -18.74
CA PRO A 347 43.51 12.08 -19.79
C PRO A 347 42.56 13.29 -19.70
N VAL A 348 43.15 14.47 -19.88
CA VAL A 348 42.48 15.78 -19.88
C VAL A 348 41.67 15.91 -21.18
N ILE A 349 40.36 16.15 -21.04
CA ILE A 349 39.50 16.60 -22.15
C ILE A 349 39.23 18.08 -21.88
N GLU A 350 39.78 18.95 -22.72
CA GLU A 350 39.49 20.38 -22.73
C GLU A 350 38.09 20.62 -23.32
N PHE A 351 37.18 21.18 -22.52
CA PHE A 351 35.93 21.75 -23.00
C PHE A 351 36.02 23.28 -22.88
N GLU A 352 35.88 23.95 -24.02
CA GLU A 352 35.82 25.40 -24.13
C GLU A 352 34.44 25.91 -23.66
N PRO A 353 34.36 26.86 -22.70
CA PRO A 353 33.09 27.27 -22.13
C PRO A 353 32.34 28.29 -23.02
N GLU A 354 31.13 27.95 -23.45
CA GLU A 354 30.19 28.93 -24.02
C GLU A 354 29.68 29.89 -22.93
N LYS A 355 29.75 31.20 -23.23
CA LYS A 355 29.25 32.28 -22.38
C LYS A 355 27.71 32.24 -22.26
N PRO A 356 27.13 32.38 -21.05
CA PRO A 356 25.70 32.53 -20.88
C PRO A 356 25.21 33.89 -21.38
N LYS A 357 24.14 33.90 -22.19
CA LYS A 357 23.40 35.11 -22.58
C LYS A 357 22.47 35.56 -21.44
N GLU A 358 22.54 36.84 -21.09
CA GLU A 358 21.67 37.47 -20.09
C GLU A 358 20.20 37.53 -20.56
N PRO A 359 19.22 37.34 -19.65
CA PRO A 359 17.81 37.51 -19.98
C PRO A 359 17.40 38.99 -20.00
N VAL A 360 16.79 39.41 -21.12
CA VAL A 360 16.17 40.74 -21.31
C VAL A 360 14.81 40.78 -20.61
N TYR A 361 14.65 41.70 -19.66
CA TYR A 361 13.39 41.91 -18.92
C TYR A 361 12.49 42.93 -19.64
N LYS A 362 11.20 42.61 -19.82
CA LYS A 362 10.16 43.58 -20.21
C LYS A 362 9.43 44.07 -18.94
N PRO A 363 9.15 45.38 -18.80
CA PRO A 363 8.51 45.91 -17.60
C PRO A 363 7.02 45.55 -17.53
N MET A 364 6.56 45.30 -16.29
CA MET A 364 5.19 44.99 -15.90
C MET A 364 4.24 46.20 -16.09
N PRO A 365 2.98 45.98 -16.51
CA PRO A 365 1.92 46.96 -16.34
C PRO A 365 1.39 46.95 -14.89
N THR A 366 1.25 48.15 -14.33
CA THR A 366 0.60 48.42 -13.04
C THR A 366 -0.92 48.25 -13.15
N ALA A 367 -1.51 47.46 -12.24
CA ALA A 367 -2.96 47.33 -12.11
C ALA A 367 -3.41 47.77 -10.71
N ASN A 368 -4.39 48.68 -10.72
CA ASN A 368 -4.97 49.37 -9.58
C ASN A 368 -5.68 48.45 -8.60
N ALA A 369 -5.50 48.74 -7.32
CA ALA A 369 -6.30 48.22 -6.23
C ALA A 369 -7.76 48.66 -6.38
N ASN A 370 -8.70 47.72 -6.35
CA ASN A 370 -10.08 48.01 -5.99
C ASN A 370 -10.61 47.02 -4.96
N LYS A 371 -11.33 47.62 -4.00
CA LYS A 371 -11.69 47.11 -2.68
C LYS A 371 -12.67 45.93 -2.70
N THR A 372 -12.43 45.06 -1.73
CA THR A 372 -13.28 43.99 -1.19
C THR A 372 -14.66 44.48 -0.79
N THR A 373 -15.71 43.67 -1.02
CA THR A 373 -16.93 43.72 -0.22
C THR A 373 -17.21 42.31 0.32
N ALA A 374 -17.29 42.20 1.64
CA ALA A 374 -17.63 40.98 2.36
C ALA A 374 -19.14 40.72 2.29
N THR A 375 -19.54 39.45 2.16
CA THR A 375 -20.94 39.05 2.34
C THR A 375 -21.05 37.84 3.26
N THR A 376 -21.92 37.99 4.25
CA THR A 376 -22.32 37.10 5.35
C THR A 376 -22.93 35.78 4.84
N PRO A 377 -22.88 34.66 5.60
CA PRO A 377 -23.26 33.35 5.08
C PRO A 377 -24.78 33.16 5.05
N THR A 378 -25.31 32.91 3.86
CA THR A 378 -26.72 32.58 3.62
C THR A 378 -26.88 31.06 3.46
N LYS A 379 -27.97 30.53 4.02
CA LYS A 379 -28.45 29.12 3.97
C LYS A 379 -28.35 28.51 2.55
N PRO A 380 -28.05 27.20 2.39
CA PRO A 380 -27.82 26.59 1.07
C PRO A 380 -29.03 26.74 0.15
N SER A 381 -28.84 27.51 -0.92
CA SER A 381 -29.78 27.72 -2.01
C SER A 381 -29.31 26.86 -3.18
N PHE A 382 -30.05 25.80 -3.51
CA PHE A 382 -29.80 25.00 -4.71
C PHE A 382 -29.86 25.93 -5.95
N LYS A 383 -28.80 25.96 -6.76
CA LYS A 383 -28.75 26.78 -7.98
C LYS A 383 -29.64 26.12 -9.05
N SER A 384 -30.45 26.89 -9.77
CA SER A 384 -31.21 26.40 -10.93
C SER A 384 -30.32 26.34 -12.15
N ALA A 385 -30.25 25.19 -12.83
CA ALA A 385 -29.46 25.04 -14.06
C ALA A 385 -30.33 25.02 -15.32
N GLU A 386 -29.81 25.63 -16.40
CA GLU A 386 -30.46 25.68 -17.72
C GLU A 386 -30.21 24.39 -18.51
N TYR A 387 -31.15 24.03 -19.39
CA TYR A 387 -31.05 22.84 -20.22
C TYR A 387 -31.62 23.03 -21.63
N THR A 388 -31.10 22.23 -22.56
CA THR A 388 -31.64 22.08 -23.92
C THR A 388 -32.11 20.64 -24.10
N VAL A 389 -33.27 20.45 -24.74
CA VAL A 389 -33.83 19.11 -25.00
C VAL A 389 -33.76 18.78 -26.50
N SER A 390 -33.32 17.56 -26.80
CA SER A 390 -33.39 16.95 -28.13
C SER A 390 -34.18 15.65 -28.02
N ARG A 391 -35.11 15.41 -28.95
CA ARG A 391 -36.01 14.25 -28.90
C ARG A 391 -35.96 13.48 -30.22
N GLU A 392 -35.96 12.16 -30.12
CA GLU A 392 -35.97 11.24 -31.26
C GLU A 392 -37.00 10.14 -31.03
N GLU A 393 -37.74 9.73 -32.05
CA GLU A 393 -38.73 8.66 -31.93
C GLU A 393 -38.05 7.31 -31.61
N ALA A 394 -38.64 6.53 -30.69
CA ALA A 394 -38.15 5.22 -30.31
C ALA A 394 -39.27 4.27 -29.86
N LYS A 395 -38.96 2.97 -29.83
CA LYS A 395 -39.93 1.93 -29.40
C LYS A 395 -40.24 1.97 -27.89
N GLU A 396 -39.36 2.59 -27.10
CA GLU A 396 -39.45 2.69 -25.65
C GLU A 396 -39.08 4.12 -25.24
N SER A 397 -39.67 4.64 -24.14
CA SER A 397 -39.30 5.93 -23.57
C SER A 397 -37.99 5.82 -22.79
N THR A 398 -36.95 6.55 -23.21
CA THR A 398 -35.66 6.60 -22.51
C THR A 398 -35.29 8.03 -22.12
N LEU A 399 -34.50 8.16 -21.06
CA LEU A 399 -33.93 9.43 -20.60
C LEU A 399 -32.40 9.37 -20.66
N GLU A 400 -31.80 10.34 -21.35
CA GLU A 400 -30.35 10.51 -21.46
C GLU A 400 -29.97 11.92 -20.97
N ILE A 401 -28.99 12.00 -20.07
CA ILE A 401 -28.55 13.28 -19.48
C ILE A 401 -27.10 13.54 -19.83
N PHE A 402 -26.87 14.65 -20.52
CA PHE A 402 -25.58 15.18 -20.91
C PHE A 402 -25.24 16.37 -20.04
N PHE A 403 -24.11 16.32 -19.34
CA PHE A 403 -23.54 17.48 -18.67
C PHE A 403 -22.54 18.15 -19.61
N TRP A 404 -22.66 19.46 -19.80
CA TRP A 404 -21.77 20.21 -20.70
C TRP A 404 -21.51 21.63 -20.21
N ASP A 405 -20.39 22.20 -20.64
CA ASP A 405 -19.89 23.52 -20.24
C ASP A 405 -20.52 24.71 -21.01
N GLY A 406 -21.40 24.41 -21.97
CA GLY A 406 -21.97 25.41 -22.89
C GLY A 406 -21.05 25.86 -24.02
N ARG A 407 -19.78 25.43 -24.03
CA ARG A 407 -18.71 25.84 -24.98
C ARG A 407 -18.19 24.69 -25.83
N GLY A 408 -18.69 23.48 -25.62
CA GLY A 408 -18.45 22.31 -26.47
C GLY A 408 -17.82 21.11 -25.76
N LYS A 409 -17.53 21.21 -24.46
CA LYS A 409 -17.01 20.10 -23.67
C LYS A 409 -18.12 19.39 -22.92
N TYR A 410 -18.18 18.06 -23.09
CA TYR A 410 -19.04 17.19 -22.31
C TYR A 410 -18.27 16.60 -21.13
N TYR A 411 -18.94 16.51 -19.98
CA TYR A 411 -18.37 15.90 -18.79
C TYR A 411 -18.70 14.42 -18.74
N GLU A 412 -17.72 13.60 -18.38
CA GLU A 412 -17.81 12.15 -18.22
C GLU A 412 -18.14 11.73 -16.78
N THR A 413 -18.26 12.70 -15.88
CA THR A 413 -18.59 12.45 -14.47
C THR A 413 -19.92 11.71 -14.33
N ALA A 414 -19.96 10.79 -13.37
CA ALA A 414 -21.09 9.92 -13.11
C ALA A 414 -21.73 10.22 -11.74
N PRO A 415 -22.33 11.40 -11.55
CA PRO A 415 -23.02 11.71 -10.31
C PRO A 415 -24.34 10.94 -10.23
N GLU A 416 -24.85 10.83 -9.01
CA GLU A 416 -26.18 10.31 -8.76
C GLU A 416 -27.25 11.36 -9.12
N VAL A 417 -28.30 10.90 -9.81
CA VAL A 417 -29.39 11.71 -10.31
C VAL A 417 -30.70 11.21 -9.71
N VAL A 418 -31.48 12.14 -9.16
CA VAL A 418 -32.77 11.88 -8.54
C VAL A 418 -33.86 12.65 -9.27
N LEU A 419 -34.84 11.94 -9.82
CA LEU A 419 -36.05 12.53 -10.38
C LEU A 419 -37.12 12.63 -9.30
N ARG A 420 -37.60 13.84 -9.08
CA ARG A 420 -38.65 14.17 -8.11
C ARG A 420 -39.89 14.66 -8.82
N ASP A 421 -41.05 14.28 -8.32
CA ASP A 421 -42.32 14.81 -8.81
C ASP A 421 -42.42 16.33 -8.55
N MET A 422 -42.89 17.10 -9.53
CA MET A 422 -42.93 18.57 -9.41
C MET A 422 -43.89 19.09 -8.33
N LYS A 423 -44.97 18.37 -8.02
CA LYS A 423 -46.02 18.83 -7.10
C LYS A 423 -45.79 18.33 -5.68
N THR A 424 -45.36 17.08 -5.56
CA THR A 424 -45.23 16.39 -4.27
C THR A 424 -43.78 16.32 -3.77
N ASN A 425 -42.81 16.61 -4.64
CA ASN A 425 -41.37 16.48 -4.37
C ASN A 425 -40.93 15.06 -3.97
N ALA A 426 -41.80 14.07 -4.17
CA ALA A 426 -41.54 12.67 -3.90
C ALA A 426 -40.51 12.12 -4.89
N ILE A 427 -39.63 11.25 -4.42
CA ILE A 427 -38.61 10.59 -5.26
C ILE A 427 -39.32 9.54 -6.11
N ILE A 428 -39.32 9.73 -7.43
CA ILE A 428 -39.97 8.82 -8.38
C ILE A 428 -38.95 7.84 -8.96
N HIS A 429 -37.75 8.32 -9.27
CA HIS A 429 -36.71 7.50 -9.86
C HIS A 429 -35.33 8.00 -9.44
N LYS A 430 -34.38 7.07 -9.27
CA LYS A 430 -33.04 7.35 -8.77
C LYS A 430 -32.05 6.44 -9.49
N PHE A 431 -31.00 7.02 -10.08
CA PHE A 431 -30.00 6.27 -10.84
C PHE A 431 -28.65 6.99 -10.88
N GLN A 432 -27.60 6.23 -11.23
CA GLN A 432 -26.26 6.76 -11.50
C GLN A 432 -26.13 7.10 -12.99
N ARG A 433 -25.67 8.30 -13.34
CA ARG A 433 -25.46 8.70 -14.73
C ARG A 433 -24.15 8.11 -15.25
N THR A 434 -24.15 6.85 -15.68
CA THR A 434 -22.98 6.21 -16.30
C THR A 434 -22.78 6.69 -17.75
N VAL A 435 -21.53 6.72 -18.21
CA VAL A 435 -21.17 7.00 -19.61
C VAL A 435 -20.50 5.79 -20.25
N ASP A 436 -20.65 5.65 -21.56
CA ASP A 436 -19.96 4.62 -22.35
C ASP A 436 -18.49 4.98 -22.62
N VAL A 437 -17.76 4.10 -23.30
CA VAL A 437 -16.34 4.28 -23.67
C VAL A 437 -16.12 5.50 -24.58
N TYR A 438 -17.18 6.01 -25.22
CA TYR A 438 -17.16 7.18 -26.09
C TYR A 438 -17.64 8.46 -25.37
N GLY A 439 -17.90 8.40 -24.07
CA GLY A 439 -18.36 9.54 -23.25
C GLY A 439 -19.86 9.85 -23.37
N ASN A 440 -20.65 9.01 -24.03
CA ASN A 440 -22.10 9.21 -24.14
C ASN A 440 -22.82 8.63 -22.92
N PRO A 441 -23.80 9.35 -22.35
CA PRO A 441 -24.58 8.87 -21.22
C PRO A 441 -25.42 7.64 -21.58
N GLN A 442 -25.46 6.67 -20.69
CA GLN A 442 -26.25 5.46 -20.88
C GLN A 442 -27.76 5.78 -20.78
N PRO A 443 -28.59 5.32 -21.74
CA PRO A 443 -30.03 5.57 -21.73
C PRO A 443 -30.71 4.89 -20.55
N GLN A 444 -31.44 5.66 -19.74
CA GLN A 444 -32.21 5.13 -18.61
C GLN A 444 -33.58 4.65 -19.09
N LYS A 445 -33.89 3.40 -18.76
CA LYS A 445 -35.15 2.73 -19.08
C LYS A 445 -36.06 2.68 -17.85
N GLY A 446 -37.37 2.61 -18.07
CA GLY A 446 -38.35 2.45 -16.99
C GLY A 446 -38.67 3.74 -16.21
N VAL A 447 -38.27 4.90 -16.73
CA VAL A 447 -38.69 6.20 -16.19
C VAL A 447 -40.15 6.43 -16.58
N PRO A 448 -41.08 6.67 -15.63
CA PRO A 448 -42.47 6.94 -15.97
C PRO A 448 -42.61 8.22 -16.81
N VAL A 449 -43.64 8.26 -17.66
CA VAL A 449 -43.97 9.41 -18.50
C VAL A 449 -44.55 10.50 -17.61
N GLY A 450 -44.00 11.71 -17.66
CA GLY A 450 -44.40 12.81 -16.78
C GLY A 450 -43.39 13.95 -16.75
N THR A 451 -43.65 14.94 -15.89
CA THR A 451 -42.77 16.09 -15.65
C THR A 451 -42.15 16.02 -14.26
N TYR A 452 -40.84 16.22 -14.20
CA TYR A 452 -40.02 16.00 -13.01
C TYR A 452 -39.07 17.16 -12.74
N ASN A 453 -38.69 17.31 -11.47
CA ASN A 453 -37.52 18.06 -11.05
C ASN A 453 -36.35 17.09 -10.92
N LEU A 454 -35.31 17.30 -11.70
CA LEU A 454 -34.07 16.54 -11.62
C LEU A 454 -33.16 17.20 -10.59
N THR A 455 -32.73 16.42 -9.61
CA THR A 455 -31.73 16.82 -8.62
C THR A 455 -30.45 16.03 -8.86
N VAL A 456 -29.34 16.72 -9.06
CA VAL A 456 -28.02 16.09 -9.07
C VAL A 456 -27.44 16.17 -7.67
N THR A 457 -27.13 15.03 -7.07
CA THR A 457 -26.60 14.97 -5.69
C THR A 457 -25.08 15.18 -5.71
N GLY A 458 -24.61 16.14 -4.90
CA GLY A 458 -23.21 16.54 -4.70
C GLY A 458 -23.13 17.56 -3.55
N LYS A 459 -21.94 18.06 -3.20
CA LYS A 459 -21.77 18.99 -2.04
C LYS A 459 -22.69 20.21 -2.09
N ASP A 460 -22.77 20.85 -3.26
CA ASP A 460 -23.68 21.97 -3.54
C ASP A 460 -24.62 21.62 -4.69
N GLY A 461 -25.20 20.41 -4.67
CA GLY A 461 -26.05 19.87 -5.74
C GLY A 461 -27.02 20.90 -6.36
N PHE A 462 -27.42 20.68 -7.60
CA PHE A 462 -28.30 21.61 -8.31
C PHE A 462 -29.60 20.94 -8.74
N VAL A 463 -30.61 21.77 -8.98
CA VAL A 463 -31.95 21.32 -9.39
C VAL A 463 -32.25 21.87 -10.78
N VAL A 464 -32.65 20.97 -11.68
CA VAL A 464 -33.20 21.30 -12.98
C VAL A 464 -34.69 21.01 -12.94
N SER A 465 -35.49 22.06 -13.07
CA SER A 465 -36.95 21.93 -13.03
C SER A 465 -37.52 21.66 -14.42
N ASN A 466 -38.73 21.09 -14.48
CA ASN A 466 -39.51 20.94 -15.73
C ASN A 466 -38.90 19.96 -16.77
N ILE A 467 -38.31 18.86 -16.31
CA ILE A 467 -37.86 17.77 -17.20
C ILE A 467 -39.06 16.89 -17.56
N GLU A 468 -39.46 16.94 -18.83
CA GLU A 468 -40.55 16.16 -19.42
C GLU A 468 -40.02 14.87 -20.06
N VAL A 469 -40.51 13.71 -19.62
CA VAL A 469 -40.23 12.42 -20.25
C VAL A 469 -41.44 12.03 -21.09
N ARG A 470 -41.28 11.99 -22.42
CA ARG A 470 -42.35 11.59 -23.35
C ARG A 470 -42.34 10.10 -23.66
N ALA A 471 -43.53 9.56 -23.88
CA ALA A 471 -43.73 8.17 -24.30
C ALA A 471 -43.13 7.93 -25.69
N ASN A 472 -42.52 6.75 -25.92
CA ASN A 472 -42.00 6.33 -27.22
C ASN A 472 -40.98 7.31 -27.84
N GLU A 473 -40.24 8.03 -27.00
CA GLU A 473 -39.19 8.97 -27.43
C GLU A 473 -37.92 8.78 -26.62
N LYS A 474 -36.77 9.02 -27.25
CA LYS A 474 -35.49 9.24 -26.59
C LYS A 474 -35.43 10.69 -26.15
N ASN A 475 -35.49 10.92 -24.86
CA ASN A 475 -35.46 12.26 -24.28
C ASN A 475 -34.01 12.59 -23.91
N LYS A 476 -33.32 13.38 -24.74
CA LYS A 476 -31.92 13.77 -24.52
C LYS A 476 -31.86 15.18 -23.91
N TYR A 477 -31.45 15.27 -22.66
CA TYR A 477 -31.32 16.53 -21.92
C TYR A 477 -29.86 16.95 -21.84
N LYS A 478 -29.53 18.13 -22.35
CA LYS A 478 -28.22 18.77 -22.23
C LYS A 478 -28.27 19.83 -21.15
N ILE A 479 -27.72 19.54 -19.99
CA ILE A 479 -27.73 20.40 -18.80
C ILE A 479 -26.43 21.18 -18.75
N ILE A 480 -26.53 22.52 -18.77
CA ILE A 480 -25.38 23.41 -18.66
C ILE A 480 -24.92 23.39 -17.21
N VAL A 481 -23.67 23.00 -16.99
CA VAL A 481 -23.05 22.94 -15.67
C VAL A 481 -21.74 23.72 -15.65
N PRO A 482 -21.50 24.52 -14.60
CA PRO A 482 -20.24 25.23 -14.44
C PRO A 482 -19.10 24.31 -13.97
N ASP A 483 -17.87 24.68 -14.32
CA ASP A 483 -16.65 24.10 -13.74
C ASP A 483 -16.57 24.34 -12.23
N GLY A 484 -15.91 23.43 -11.51
CA GLY A 484 -15.49 23.65 -10.13
C GLY A 484 -14.32 24.65 -10.09
N SER A 485 -14.08 25.31 -8.97
CA SER A 485 -12.96 26.25 -8.82
C SER A 485 -12.06 25.84 -7.66
N LEU A 486 -10.75 25.83 -7.90
CA LEU A 486 -9.75 25.47 -6.90
C LEU A 486 -8.92 26.70 -6.52
N GLY A 487 -8.80 26.97 -5.22
CA GLY A 487 -7.96 28.03 -4.67
C GLY A 487 -7.22 27.58 -3.41
N PHE A 488 -6.36 28.44 -2.89
CA PHE A 488 -5.59 28.16 -1.67
C PHE A 488 -5.75 29.30 -0.67
N THR A 489 -5.71 28.97 0.61
CA THR A 489 -5.85 29.95 1.68
C THR A 489 -5.02 29.57 2.89
N TYR A 490 -4.53 30.55 3.66
CA TYR A 490 -3.87 30.28 4.94
C TYR A 490 -4.91 30.13 6.04
N ASN A 491 -4.84 29.05 6.81
CA ASN A 491 -5.93 28.77 7.75
C ASN A 491 -5.85 29.53 9.09
N ALA A 492 -4.73 30.19 9.38
CA ALA A 492 -4.65 31.22 10.42
C ALA A 492 -4.99 32.64 9.91
N ASN A 493 -4.81 32.91 8.61
CA ASN A 493 -5.08 34.22 8.02
C ASN A 493 -5.67 34.10 6.60
N PRO A 494 -6.98 33.80 6.48
CA PRO A 494 -7.58 33.47 5.19
C PRO A 494 -7.57 34.62 4.16
N SER A 495 -7.45 35.86 4.62
CA SER A 495 -7.40 37.05 3.76
C SER A 495 -6.03 37.29 3.14
N ARG A 496 -4.98 36.63 3.62
CA ARG A 496 -3.63 36.75 3.08
C ARG A 496 -3.48 35.88 1.82
N PRO A 497 -3.07 36.45 0.68
CA PRO A 497 -2.84 35.68 -0.54
C PRO A 497 -1.63 34.74 -0.40
N VAL A 498 -1.73 33.52 -0.95
CA VAL A 498 -0.67 32.50 -0.93
C VAL A 498 0.30 32.73 -2.09
N THR A 499 1.15 33.75 -1.97
CA THR A 499 2.11 34.18 -3.00
C THR A 499 3.36 33.31 -3.14
N GLU A 500 3.69 32.54 -2.10
CA GLU A 500 4.97 31.85 -1.97
C GLU A 500 5.00 30.50 -2.67
N PHE A 501 3.84 29.95 -3.03
CA PHE A 501 3.69 28.58 -3.49
C PHE A 501 2.99 28.47 -4.84
N ALA A 502 3.30 27.40 -5.55
CA ALA A 502 2.64 26.94 -6.75
C ALA A 502 2.24 25.48 -6.58
N ALA A 503 1.10 25.13 -7.14
CA ALA A 503 0.56 23.79 -7.10
C ALA A 503 0.62 23.14 -8.49
N LYS A 504 0.89 21.84 -8.51
CA LYS A 504 0.64 20.97 -9.65
C LYS A 504 -0.69 20.27 -9.42
N VAL A 505 -1.61 20.40 -10.35
CA VAL A 505 -2.98 19.90 -10.27
C VAL A 505 -3.17 18.86 -11.37
N ASN A 506 -3.30 17.59 -10.98
CA ASN A 506 -3.39 16.45 -11.90
C ASN A 506 -4.67 15.67 -11.62
N ILE A 507 -5.31 15.13 -12.66
CA ILE A 507 -6.46 14.23 -12.51
C ILE A 507 -5.96 12.86 -12.05
N ALA A 508 -6.52 12.30 -10.98
CA ALA A 508 -6.00 11.09 -10.31
C ALA A 508 -5.88 9.87 -11.25
N LEU A 509 -6.82 9.69 -12.17
CA LEU A 509 -6.90 8.53 -13.07
C LEU A 509 -6.38 8.77 -14.51
N ARG A 510 -6.03 10.02 -14.89
CA ARG A 510 -5.57 10.33 -16.26
C ARG A 510 -4.12 10.82 -16.27
N ARG A 511 -3.25 10.08 -16.96
CA ARG A 511 -1.87 10.52 -17.23
C ARG A 511 -1.87 11.58 -18.34
N GLY A 512 -1.24 12.73 -18.09
CA GLY A 512 -0.85 13.66 -19.17
C GLY A 512 -1.41 15.09 -19.10
N LEU A 513 -2.15 15.47 -18.06
CA LEU A 513 -2.52 16.87 -17.83
C LEU A 513 -1.79 17.39 -16.57
N GLU A 514 -0.59 17.96 -16.76
CA GLU A 514 0.10 18.69 -15.70
C GLU A 514 -0.29 20.16 -15.75
N ASN A 515 -1.28 20.54 -14.94
CA ASN A 515 -1.66 21.95 -14.81
C ASN A 515 -0.93 22.58 -13.64
N ARG A 516 -0.07 23.55 -13.91
CA ARG A 516 0.58 24.35 -12.88
C ARG A 516 -0.26 25.58 -12.57
N GLN A 517 -0.68 25.72 -11.32
CA GLN A 517 -1.45 26.86 -10.82
C GLN A 517 -0.63 27.62 -9.77
N LEU A 518 -0.71 28.95 -9.80
CA LEU A 518 -0.22 29.78 -8.70
C LEU A 518 -1.20 29.72 -7.53
N CYS A 519 -0.71 29.55 -6.30
CA CYS A 519 -1.60 29.41 -5.13
C CYS A 519 -2.37 30.72 -4.81
N THR A 520 -2.01 31.84 -5.42
CA THR A 520 -2.75 33.11 -5.38
C THR A 520 -4.02 33.14 -6.20
N GLU A 521 -4.10 32.30 -7.23
CA GLU A 521 -5.17 32.37 -8.22
C GLU A 521 -6.30 31.40 -7.87
N LEU A 522 -7.53 31.78 -8.21
CA LEU A 522 -8.66 30.87 -8.22
C LEU A 522 -8.86 30.39 -9.66
N VAL A 523 -8.59 29.11 -9.90
CA VAL A 523 -8.59 28.55 -11.26
C VAL A 523 -9.77 27.57 -11.41
N PRO A 524 -10.58 27.70 -12.48
CA PRO A 524 -11.63 26.74 -12.77
C PRO A 524 -11.06 25.44 -13.33
N TYR A 525 -11.54 24.32 -12.82
CA TYR A 525 -11.23 22.98 -13.28
C TYR A 525 -12.53 22.22 -13.57
N PRO A 526 -12.52 21.36 -14.61
CA PRO A 526 -13.58 20.40 -14.82
C PRO A 526 -13.89 19.62 -13.53
N PRO A 527 -15.14 19.23 -13.29
CA PRO A 527 -15.48 18.38 -12.17
C PRO A 527 -14.83 17.00 -12.37
N ASP A 528 -13.97 16.61 -11.44
CA ASP A 528 -13.24 15.34 -11.39
C ASP A 528 -12.50 15.26 -10.04
N ASN A 529 -11.83 14.13 -9.79
CA ASN A 529 -10.92 13.95 -8.66
C ASN A 529 -9.49 14.39 -9.03
N TYR A 530 -8.95 15.34 -8.27
CA TYR A 530 -7.63 15.95 -8.48
C TYR A 530 -6.65 15.64 -7.35
N HIS A 531 -5.44 15.21 -7.74
CA HIS A 531 -4.27 15.21 -6.88
C HIS A 531 -3.51 16.52 -7.06
N VAL A 532 -3.42 17.28 -5.97
CA VAL A 532 -2.79 18.60 -5.91
C VAL A 532 -1.51 18.50 -5.08
N ILE A 533 -0.38 18.81 -5.72
CA ILE A 533 0.95 18.81 -5.09
C ILE A 533 1.43 20.25 -4.98
N VAL A 534 1.57 20.75 -3.76
CA VAL A 534 2.04 22.10 -3.49
C VAL A 534 3.52 22.07 -3.14
N ASN A 535 4.31 22.94 -3.75
CA ASN A 535 5.77 23.05 -3.55
C ASN A 535 6.17 23.70 -2.20
N THR A 536 5.46 23.39 -1.13
CA THR A 536 5.85 23.73 0.24
C THR A 536 7.06 22.93 0.69
N ASN A 537 7.69 23.33 1.79
CA ASN A 537 8.76 22.57 2.44
C ASN A 537 8.32 22.14 3.85
N PRO A 538 8.09 20.84 4.13
CA PRO A 538 8.04 19.71 3.20
C PRO A 538 6.86 19.82 2.20
N ILE A 539 6.93 19.06 1.11
CA ILE A 539 5.91 19.07 0.04
C ILE A 539 4.56 18.63 0.61
N LYS A 540 3.50 19.36 0.30
CA LYS A 540 2.13 19.02 0.71
C LYS A 540 1.34 18.44 -0.45
N HIS A 541 0.63 17.37 -0.14
CA HIS A 541 -0.25 16.65 -1.07
C HIS A 541 -1.70 16.80 -0.61
N PHE A 542 -2.61 17.03 -1.56
CA PHE A 542 -4.04 17.07 -1.32
C PHE A 542 -4.76 16.23 -2.37
N ASN A 543 -5.80 15.52 -1.95
CA ASN A 543 -6.77 14.92 -2.86
C ASN A 543 -8.06 15.74 -2.75
N VAL A 544 -8.56 16.24 -3.89
CA VAL A 544 -9.73 17.11 -3.96
C VAL A 544 -10.71 16.58 -4.97
N ASP A 545 -11.94 16.37 -4.53
CA ASP A 545 -13.08 16.12 -5.41
C ASP A 545 -13.75 17.46 -5.74
N LEU A 546 -13.74 17.83 -7.03
CA LEU A 546 -14.36 19.06 -7.52
C LEU A 546 -15.73 18.75 -8.12
N ASP A 547 -16.77 19.25 -7.46
CA ASP A 547 -18.16 19.19 -7.93
C ASP A 547 -18.51 20.39 -8.83
N PHE A 548 -19.61 20.27 -9.58
CA PHE A 548 -20.10 21.31 -10.48
C PHE A 548 -20.32 22.65 -9.77
N GLY A 549 -19.60 23.70 -10.19
CA GLY A 549 -19.77 25.07 -9.68
C GLY A 549 -19.40 25.26 -8.21
N VAL A 550 -18.70 24.29 -7.62
CA VAL A 550 -18.22 24.34 -6.24
C VAL A 550 -16.85 25.00 -6.22
N THR A 551 -16.67 25.93 -5.29
CA THR A 551 -15.35 26.53 -5.03
C THR A 551 -14.72 25.86 -3.82
N VAL A 552 -13.61 25.17 -4.01
CA VAL A 552 -12.84 24.52 -2.95
C VAL A 552 -11.58 25.33 -2.66
N TYR A 553 -11.39 25.69 -1.40
CA TYR A 553 -10.16 26.30 -0.91
C TYR A 553 -9.33 25.28 -0.14
N LEU A 554 -8.13 24.99 -0.63
CA LEU A 554 -7.15 24.18 0.06
C LEU A 554 -6.45 25.01 1.13
N SER A 555 -6.56 24.52 2.36
CA SER A 555 -6.03 25.22 3.52
C SER A 555 -4.56 24.86 3.77
N LEU A 556 -3.71 25.89 3.78
CA LEU A 556 -2.27 25.82 4.03
C LEU A 556 -1.92 26.49 5.36
N GLU A 557 -0.75 26.13 5.89
CA GLU A 557 -0.18 26.77 7.07
C GLU A 557 0.80 27.85 6.63
N GLU A 558 0.85 28.94 7.40
CA GLU A 558 1.78 30.02 7.11
C GLU A 558 3.23 29.54 7.29
N PRO A 559 4.09 29.70 6.27
CA PRO A 559 5.47 29.28 6.38
C PRO A 559 6.24 30.16 7.36
N GLY A 560 7.13 29.54 8.13
CA GLY A 560 8.21 30.21 8.84
C GLY A 560 9.46 30.34 7.98
N GLN A 561 10.43 31.08 8.49
CA GLN A 561 11.76 31.22 7.89
C GLN A 561 12.81 30.54 8.78
N ILE A 562 13.71 29.77 8.18
CA ILE A 562 14.91 29.26 8.83
C ILE A 562 16.14 29.89 8.20
N ARG A 563 17.10 30.23 9.06
CA ARG A 563 18.40 30.75 8.68
C ARG A 563 19.49 29.92 9.34
N VAL A 564 20.45 29.44 8.55
CA VAL A 564 21.63 28.72 9.05
C VAL A 564 22.79 29.72 9.17
N LEU A 565 23.32 29.87 10.38
CA LEU A 565 24.35 30.87 10.70
C LEU A 565 25.80 30.32 10.62
N ASN A 566 25.98 29.13 10.05
CA ASN A 566 27.29 28.48 10.03
C ASN A 566 28.20 29.07 8.94
N PRO A 567 29.41 29.57 9.29
CA PRO A 567 30.34 30.13 8.32
C PRO A 567 31.06 29.09 7.44
N LYS A 568 31.01 27.80 7.79
CA LYS A 568 31.66 26.71 7.04
C LYS A 568 30.68 25.98 6.13
N ALA A 569 31.19 25.49 5.00
CA ALA A 569 30.38 24.77 4.04
C ALA A 569 30.03 23.35 4.52
N TYR A 570 28.74 23.07 4.67
CA TYR A 570 28.22 21.75 5.05
C TYR A 570 26.96 21.41 4.26
N LYS A 571 26.72 20.11 4.05
CA LYS A 571 25.40 19.61 3.65
C LYS A 571 24.56 19.42 4.90
N VAL A 572 23.47 20.17 5.01
CA VAL A 572 22.51 20.02 6.10
C VAL A 572 21.29 19.32 5.54
N GLU A 573 20.92 18.22 6.18
CA GLU A 573 19.71 17.47 5.90
C GLU A 573 18.71 17.79 7.01
N PHE A 574 17.51 18.21 6.63
CA PHE A 574 16.42 18.43 7.58
C PHE A 574 15.51 17.22 7.57
N GLN A 575 15.11 16.75 8.74
CA GLN A 575 14.10 15.71 8.84
C GLN A 575 12.85 16.25 9.49
N TYR A 576 11.68 15.97 8.93
CA TYR A 576 10.41 16.39 9.48
C TYR A 576 9.64 15.18 10.02
N GLN A 577 8.90 15.37 11.10
CA GLN A 577 8.09 14.31 11.67
C GLN A 577 6.88 14.05 10.76
N HIS A 578 6.83 12.86 10.16
CA HIS A 578 5.71 12.35 9.38
C HIS A 578 5.16 11.11 10.09
N GLY A 579 4.07 11.28 10.85
CA GLY A 579 3.57 10.26 11.77
C GLY A 579 4.59 9.98 12.90
N ASP A 580 4.99 8.72 13.05
CA ASP A 580 5.97 8.26 14.06
C ASP A 580 7.42 8.26 13.54
N ARG A 581 7.64 8.55 12.26
CA ARG A 581 8.96 8.55 11.61
C ARG A 581 9.40 9.97 11.27
N TYR A 582 10.72 10.15 11.11
CA TYR A 582 11.31 11.36 10.58
C TYR A 582 11.71 11.11 9.13
N GLU A 583 11.19 11.92 8.21
CA GLU A 583 11.52 11.84 6.79
C GLU A 583 12.41 13.01 6.41
N SER A 584 13.48 12.74 5.68
CA SER A 584 14.39 13.77 5.19
C SER A 584 13.78 14.54 4.03
N PHE A 585 13.89 15.87 4.05
CA PHE A 585 13.50 16.72 2.93
C PHE A 585 14.65 17.67 2.56
N THR A 586 14.70 18.04 1.27
CA THR A 586 15.65 18.91 0.57
C THR A 586 17.01 19.13 1.27
N PRO A 587 18.11 18.50 0.80
CA PRO A 587 19.44 18.79 1.32
C PRO A 587 19.85 20.23 0.97
N ILE A 588 20.23 21.01 1.97
CA ILE A 588 20.69 22.39 1.78
C ILE A 588 22.21 22.42 1.84
N GLU A 589 22.83 22.91 0.76
CA GLU A 589 24.24 23.25 0.74
C GLU A 589 24.45 24.62 1.36
N VAL A 590 24.89 24.65 2.61
CA VAL A 590 25.23 25.85 3.38
C VAL A 590 26.51 26.43 2.77
N LYS A 591 26.43 27.44 1.91
CA LYS A 591 27.60 28.18 1.38
C LYS A 591 27.92 29.38 2.26
N GLY A 592 28.78 29.21 3.26
CA GLY A 592 29.52 30.18 4.12
C GLY A 592 29.05 31.61 4.47
N THR A 593 28.10 32.24 3.78
CA THR A 593 27.56 33.56 4.10
C THR A 593 26.12 33.44 4.62
N ALA A 594 25.86 34.00 5.79
CA ALA A 594 24.61 33.84 6.52
C ALA A 594 23.38 34.45 5.80
N TYR A 595 23.56 35.39 4.87
CA TYR A 595 22.48 36.07 4.15
C TYR A 595 21.99 35.33 2.89
N GLN A 596 22.73 34.32 2.42
CA GLN A 596 22.38 33.54 1.21
C GLN A 596 21.64 32.23 1.52
N GLN A 597 21.25 31.99 2.79
CA GLN A 597 20.78 30.70 3.29
C GLN A 597 19.49 30.82 4.11
N GLU A 598 18.58 31.68 3.67
CA GLU A 598 17.22 31.76 4.21
C GLU A 598 16.29 30.93 3.33
N PHE A 599 15.49 30.07 3.96
CA PHE A 599 14.49 29.27 3.25
C PHE A 599 13.19 29.19 4.03
N LEU A 600 12.09 29.09 3.27
CA LEU A 600 10.76 28.91 3.83
C LEU A 600 10.57 27.46 4.25
N ILE A 601 9.94 27.27 5.40
CA ILE A 601 9.58 25.98 5.95
C ILE A 601 8.18 26.06 6.54
N GLN A 602 7.40 24.98 6.42
CA GLN A 602 6.11 24.87 7.08
C GLN A 602 6.30 24.69 8.59
N PRO A 603 5.28 25.00 9.41
CA PRO A 603 5.29 24.66 10.83
C PRO A 603 5.36 23.15 11.03
N GLY A 604 6.08 22.69 12.06
CA GLY A 604 6.26 21.26 12.29
C GLY A 604 7.32 20.92 13.33
N ARG A 605 7.49 19.62 13.54
CA ARG A 605 8.56 19.06 14.37
C ARG A 605 9.69 18.59 13.47
N TYR A 606 10.88 19.12 13.71
CA TYR A 606 12.04 18.91 12.86
C TYR A 606 13.23 18.38 13.65
N LYS A 607 14.09 17.62 12.98
CA LYS A 607 15.37 17.12 13.48
C LYS A 607 16.51 17.60 12.59
#